data_AF-A0A7W7CU86-F1
#
_entry.id   AF-A0A7W7CU86-F1
#
_cell.length_a   1.000
_cell.length_b   1.000
_cell.length_c   1.000
_cell.angle_alpha   90.00
_cell.angle_beta   90.00
_cell.angle_gamma   90.00
#
_symmetry.space_group_name_H-M   'P 1'
#
loop_
_entity.id
_entity.type
_entity.pdbx_description
1 polymer ?
#
loop_
_entity_poly.entity_id
_entity_poly.type
_entity_poly.pdbx_seq_one_letter_code
_entity_poly.pdbx_strand_id
1 'polypeptide(L)'
;MPAGGQGFPGGGRGGPRGMGGNKLKERFLGSTAFKTRYEDAYRDMYQKIYGNAAALNALESALKVLATVDGYDEQATSSEADRLRTLLQQRSAYLATRDVTRTS
;
A
#
# COMPACT_ATOMS: atom_id res chain seq x y z
N MET A 1 -4.71 24.14 43.23
CA MET A 1 -3.90 23.68 42.07
C MET A 1 -3.14 22.43 42.50
N PRO A 2 -2.86 21.44 41.63
CA PRO A 2 -3.50 21.10 40.35
C PRO A 2 -3.76 19.58 40.11
N ALA A 3 -4.62 19.35 39.10
CA ALA A 3 -4.64 18.32 38.04
C ALA A 3 -4.43 16.82 38.34
N GLY A 4 -5.49 16.05 38.05
CA GLY A 4 -5.40 14.63 37.70
C GLY A 4 -4.73 14.41 36.34
N GLY A 5 -3.79 13.47 36.32
CA GLY A 5 -3.17 12.92 35.12
C GLY A 5 -2.77 11.49 35.43
N GLN A 6 -3.61 10.52 35.06
CA GLN A 6 -3.32 9.10 35.20
C GLN A 6 -2.39 8.68 34.06
N GLY A 7 -1.11 9.00 34.19
CA GLY A 7 -0.03 8.35 33.43
C GLY A 7 0.36 7.06 34.13
N PHE A 8 0.26 5.93 33.44
CA PHE A 8 0.71 4.64 33.98
C PHE A 8 2.26 4.59 34.02
N PRO A 9 2.86 4.24 35.17
CA PRO A 9 4.31 4.19 35.34
C PRO A 9 4.85 2.79 35.02
N GLY A 10 5.82 2.71 34.10
CA GLY A 10 6.49 1.46 33.74
C GLY A 10 7.66 1.69 32.80
N GLY A 11 8.75 2.27 33.33
CA GLY A 11 10.01 2.42 32.61
C GLY A 11 10.69 1.06 32.41
N GLY A 12 10.91 0.68 31.14
CA GLY A 12 11.73 -0.46 30.74
C GLY A 12 12.41 -0.16 29.41
N ARG A 13 13.75 -0.14 29.42
CA ARG A 13 14.64 0.04 28.27
C ARG A 13 14.21 -0.79 27.06
N GLY A 14 13.57 -0.14 26.10
CA GLY A 14 13.48 -0.56 24.71
C GLY A 14 14.03 0.54 23.82
N GLY A 15 15.36 0.74 23.83
CA GLY A 15 16.00 1.49 22.73
C GLY A 15 15.63 0.86 21.37
N PRO A 16 15.87 1.52 20.22
CA PRO A 16 15.44 1.07 18.89
C PRO A 16 15.99 -0.33 18.52
N ARG A 17 15.41 -1.39 19.08
CA ARG A 17 15.72 -2.78 18.76
C ARG A 17 14.81 -3.15 17.61
N GLY A 18 15.26 -2.88 16.39
CA GLY A 18 14.71 -3.54 15.20
C GLY A 18 14.38 -2.70 13.99
N MET A 19 14.88 -1.47 13.84
CA MET A 19 14.79 -0.73 12.56
C MET A 19 15.87 -1.13 11.54
N GLY A 20 16.45 -2.33 11.67
CA GLY A 20 17.30 -2.94 10.64
C GLY A 20 16.46 -3.94 9.86
N GLY A 21 16.44 -3.83 8.54
CA GLY A 21 15.74 -4.77 7.68
C GLY A 21 16.24 -6.20 7.89
N ASN A 22 15.45 -7.17 7.41
CA ASN A 22 15.89 -8.56 7.39
C ASN A 22 17.21 -8.66 6.60
N LYS A 23 18.33 -8.99 7.26
CA LYS A 23 19.68 -9.09 6.65
C LYS A 23 19.72 -9.97 5.40
N LEU A 24 18.88 -11.01 5.33
CA LEU A 24 18.76 -11.84 4.14
C LEU A 24 18.17 -11.04 2.98
N LYS A 25 17.11 -10.28 3.24
CA LYS A 25 16.48 -9.39 2.24
C LYS A 25 17.47 -8.34 1.75
N GLU A 26 18.23 -7.71 2.64
CA GLU A 26 19.23 -6.70 2.27
C GLU A 26 20.31 -7.28 1.35
N ARG A 27 20.86 -8.45 1.69
CA ARG A 27 21.86 -9.14 0.86
C ARG A 27 21.28 -9.64 -0.46
N PHE A 28 20.05 -10.13 -0.45
CA PHE A 28 19.34 -10.57 -1.64
C PHE A 28 19.12 -9.40 -2.62
N LEU A 29 18.66 -8.25 -2.12
CA LEU A 29 18.45 -7.04 -2.91
C LEU A 29 19.75 -6.38 -3.38
N GLY A 30 20.83 -6.48 -2.59
CA GLY A 30 22.15 -5.98 -2.94
C GLY A 30 22.92 -6.86 -3.93
N SER A 31 22.47 -8.09 -4.16
CA SER A 31 23.10 -9.02 -5.10
C SER A 31 22.75 -8.64 -6.54
N THR A 32 23.76 -8.32 -7.35
CA THR A 32 23.59 -8.08 -8.79
C THR A 32 23.02 -9.29 -9.52
N ALA A 33 23.28 -10.51 -9.02
CA ALA A 33 22.75 -11.75 -9.60
C ALA A 33 21.22 -11.88 -9.47
N PHE A 34 20.61 -11.25 -8.46
CA PHE A 34 19.16 -11.34 -8.21
C PHE A 34 18.43 -10.03 -8.47
N LYS A 35 19.14 -8.90 -8.57
CA LYS A 35 18.55 -7.57 -8.75
C LYS A 35 17.62 -7.49 -9.95
N THR A 36 18.04 -7.96 -11.13
CA THR A 36 17.22 -7.95 -12.34
C THR A 36 15.94 -8.77 -12.18
N ARG A 37 16.06 -10.03 -11.70
CA ARG A 37 14.90 -10.90 -11.43
C ARG A 37 13.92 -10.27 -10.44
N TYR A 38 14.43 -9.62 -9.39
CA TYR A 38 13.61 -8.93 -8.41
C TYR A 38 12.89 -7.72 -9.03
N GLU A 39 13.60 -6.87 -9.77
CA GLU A 39 13.03 -5.69 -10.42
C GLU A 39 11.99 -6.06 -11.49
N ASP A 40 12.19 -7.13 -12.24
CA ASP A 40 11.24 -7.62 -13.23
C ASP A 40 9.98 -8.19 -12.58
N ALA A 41 10.13 -9.03 -11.55
CA ALA A 41 8.99 -9.53 -10.79
C ALA A 41 8.20 -8.37 -10.13
N TYR A 42 8.91 -7.35 -9.65
CA TYR A 42 8.30 -6.15 -9.10
C TYR A 42 7.52 -5.40 -10.19
N ARG A 43 8.14 -5.12 -11.33
CA ARG A 43 7.52 -4.44 -12.48
C ARG A 43 6.27 -5.17 -12.99
N ASP A 44 6.35 -6.48 -13.18
CA ASP A 44 5.22 -7.32 -13.61
C ASP A 44 4.04 -7.23 -12.65
N MET A 45 4.31 -7.32 -11.34
CA MET A 45 3.28 -7.19 -10.32
C MET A 45 2.61 -5.81 -10.37
N TYR A 46 3.41 -4.75 -10.50
CA TYR A 46 2.90 -3.40 -10.57
C TYR A 46 2.11 -3.12 -11.85
N GLN A 47 2.53 -3.64 -12.99
CA GLN A 47 1.77 -3.53 -14.23
C GLN A 47 0.43 -4.29 -14.14
N LYS A 48 0.37 -5.45 -13.50
CA LYS A 48 -0.90 -6.18 -13.32
C LYS A 48 -1.90 -5.43 -12.44
N ILE A 49 -1.41 -4.72 -11.43
CA ILE A 49 -2.28 -4.05 -10.45
C ILE A 49 -2.65 -2.63 -10.90
N TYR A 50 -1.67 -1.86 -11.37
CA TYR A 50 -1.83 -0.43 -11.68
C TYR A 50 -1.71 -0.13 -13.17
N GLY A 51 -1.09 -1.01 -13.95
CA GLY A 51 -1.13 -0.92 -15.41
C GLY A 51 -2.55 -1.13 -15.91
N ASN A 52 -2.98 -0.30 -16.86
CA ASN A 52 -4.30 -0.37 -17.49
C ASN A 52 -5.49 -0.16 -16.54
N ALA A 53 -5.31 0.56 -15.44
CA ALA A 53 -6.38 0.88 -14.49
C ALA A 53 -7.09 -0.35 -13.85
N ALA A 54 -6.43 -1.51 -13.80
CA ALA A 54 -7.03 -2.76 -13.33
C ALA A 54 -7.62 -2.65 -11.91
N ALA A 55 -6.87 -2.07 -10.96
CA ALA A 55 -7.35 -1.86 -9.60
C ALA A 55 -8.55 -0.89 -9.51
N LEU A 56 -8.58 0.14 -10.35
CA LEU A 56 -9.72 1.07 -10.42
C LEU A 56 -10.96 0.35 -10.95
N ASN A 57 -10.81 -0.42 -12.03
CA ASN A 57 -11.91 -1.20 -12.60
C ASN A 57 -12.47 -2.25 -11.63
N ALA A 58 -11.59 -2.88 -10.84
CA ALA A 58 -11.99 -3.82 -9.80
C ALA A 58 -12.80 -3.12 -8.69
N LEU A 59 -12.39 -1.92 -8.26
CA LEU A 59 -13.15 -1.10 -7.32
C LEU A 59 -14.54 -0.77 -7.87
N GLU A 60 -14.64 -0.25 -9.10
CA GLU A 60 -15.94 0.07 -9.70
C GLU A 60 -16.84 -1.17 -9.84
N SER A 61 -16.26 -2.33 -10.15
CA SER A 61 -17.02 -3.58 -10.25
C SER A 61 -17.54 -4.04 -8.88
N ALA A 62 -16.73 -3.90 -7.83
CA ALA A 62 -17.15 -4.23 -6.46
C ALA A 62 -18.28 -3.31 -5.98
N LEU A 63 -18.22 -2.01 -6.29
CA LEU A 63 -19.28 -1.05 -5.93
C LEU A 63 -20.61 -1.39 -6.61
N LYS A 64 -20.57 -1.81 -7.88
CA LYS A 64 -21.77 -2.28 -8.61
C LYS A 64 -22.41 -3.49 -7.95
N VAL A 65 -21.60 -4.43 -7.44
CA VAL A 65 -22.12 -5.61 -6.72
C VAL A 65 -22.67 -5.21 -5.35
N LEU A 66 -21.97 -4.34 -4.61
CA LEU A 66 -22.44 -3.88 -3.30
C LEU A 66 -23.80 -3.16 -3.40
N ALA A 67 -24.01 -2.39 -4.46
CA ALA A 67 -25.27 -1.70 -4.70
C ALA A 67 -26.49 -2.65 -4.88
N THR A 68 -26.27 -3.96 -5.11
CA THR A 68 -27.36 -4.95 -5.21
C THR A 68 -27.63 -5.68 -3.89
N VAL A 69 -26.90 -5.37 -2.82
CA VAL A 69 -27.01 -6.06 -1.53
C VAL A 69 -28.01 -5.33 -0.64
N ASP A 70 -28.91 -6.09 0.00
CA ASP A 70 -29.87 -5.54 0.96
C ASP A 70 -29.14 -4.87 2.14
N GLY A 71 -29.61 -3.67 2.52
CA GLY A 71 -28.97 -2.87 3.56
C GLY A 71 -27.72 -2.10 3.10
N TYR A 72 -27.51 -1.97 1.79
CA TYR A 72 -26.46 -1.13 1.22
C TYR A 72 -26.57 0.34 1.70
N ASP A 73 -25.51 0.82 2.36
CA ASP A 73 -25.34 2.21 2.74
C ASP A 73 -24.47 2.93 1.69
N GLU A 74 -25.13 3.66 0.80
CA GLU A 74 -24.48 4.39 -0.29
C GLU A 74 -23.57 5.51 0.22
N GLN A 75 -23.95 6.21 1.28
CA GLN A 75 -23.18 7.33 1.82
C GLN A 75 -21.91 6.87 2.52
N ALA A 76 -21.99 5.82 3.33
CA ALA A 76 -20.80 5.23 3.95
C ALA A 76 -19.87 4.64 2.89
N THR A 77 -20.43 3.95 1.89
CA THR A 77 -19.62 3.27 0.85
C THR A 77 -18.94 4.27 -0.09
N SER A 78 -19.64 5.33 -0.51
CA SER A 78 -19.08 6.34 -1.43
C SER A 78 -17.86 7.05 -0.83
N SER A 79 -17.91 7.43 0.45
CA SER A 79 -16.78 8.10 1.11
C SER A 79 -15.53 7.23 1.15
N GLU A 80 -15.68 5.94 1.44
CA GLU A 80 -14.55 5.01 1.48
C GLU A 80 -14.05 4.66 0.08
N ALA A 81 -14.96 4.51 -0.88
CA ALA A 81 -14.64 4.33 -2.29
C ALA A 81 -13.81 5.50 -2.84
N ASP A 82 -14.15 6.75 -2.50
CA ASP A 82 -13.43 7.93 -2.95
C ASP A 82 -12.01 8.01 -2.39
N ARG A 83 -11.82 7.62 -1.11
CA ARG A 83 -10.49 7.51 -0.49
C ARG A 83 -9.65 6.46 -1.21
N LEU A 84 -10.22 5.28 -1.45
CA LEU A 84 -9.51 4.20 -2.13
C LEU A 84 -9.19 4.56 -3.59
N ARG A 85 -10.12 5.20 -4.30
CA ARG A 85 -9.91 5.72 -5.65
C ARG A 85 -8.75 6.71 -5.69
N THR A 86 -8.73 7.66 -4.75
CA THR A 86 -7.64 8.65 -4.62
C THR A 86 -6.29 7.97 -4.37
N LEU A 87 -6.23 7.00 -3.45
CA LEU A 87 -4.99 6.25 -3.18
C LEU A 87 -4.49 5.48 -4.40
N LEU A 88 -5.39 4.82 -5.13
CA LEU A 88 -5.05 4.06 -6.34
C LEU A 88 -4.55 4.99 -7.45
N GLN A 89 -5.15 6.17 -7.62
CA GLN A 89 -4.71 7.18 -8.59
C GLN A 89 -3.34 7.75 -8.24
N GLN A 90 -3.14 8.17 -6.98
CA GLN A 90 -1.85 8.71 -6.51
C GLN A 90 -0.73 7.68 -6.68
N ARG A 91 -1.00 6.42 -6.34
CA ARG A 91 -0.02 5.34 -6.48
C ARG A 91 0.28 5.05 -7.95
N SER A 92 -0.73 5.00 -8.81
CA SER A 92 -0.54 4.81 -10.27
C SER A 92 0.28 5.94 -10.88
N ALA A 93 -0.02 7.19 -10.53
CA ALA A 93 0.73 8.36 -10.99
C ALA A 93 2.18 8.34 -10.51
N TYR A 94 2.41 8.01 -9.22
CA TYR A 94 3.75 7.87 -8.66
C TYR A 94 4.57 6.77 -9.36
N LEU A 95 3.94 5.66 -9.72
CA LEU A 95 4.64 4.57 -10.41
C LEU A 95 4.95 4.88 -11.87
N ALA A 96 4.10 5.66 -12.53
CA ALA A 96 4.35 6.14 -13.89
C ALA A 96 5.56 7.08 -13.96
N THR A 97 5.88 7.81 -12.89
CA THR A 97 7.07 8.67 -12.83
C THR A 97 8.35 7.93 -12.44
N ARG A 98 8.26 6.67 -12.00
CA ARG A 98 9.43 5.84 -11.72
C ARG A 98 9.71 4.92 -12.91
N ASP A 99 10.94 4.95 -13.41
CA ASP A 99 11.48 4.12 -14.52
C ASP A 99 11.26 2.60 -14.36
N VAL A 100 10.70 2.13 -13.25
CA VAL A 100 10.31 0.74 -13.06
C VAL A 100 9.18 0.32 -14.01
N THR A 101 8.46 1.25 -14.66
CA THR A 101 7.40 0.92 -15.64
C THR A 101 7.79 1.20 -17.10
N ARG A 102 8.95 1.79 -17.37
CA ARG A 102 9.41 2.08 -18.73
C ARG A 102 9.94 0.79 -19.37
N THR A 103 9.14 0.18 -20.23
CA THR A 103 9.62 -0.85 -21.15
C THR A 103 10.70 -0.19 -22.03
N SER A 104 11.90 -0.79 -22.06
CA SER A 104 12.97 -0.41 -22.98
C SER A 104 12.54 -0.65 -24.43
#